data_AF-A0A0E3KX62-F1
#
_entry.id   AF-A0A0E3KX62-F1
#
_cell.length_a   1.000
_cell.length_b   1.000
_cell.length_c   1.000
_cell.angle_alpha   90.00
_cell.angle_beta   90.00
_cell.angle_gamma   90.00
#
_symmetry.space_group_name_H-M   'P 1'
#
loop_
_entity.id
_entity.type
_entity.pdbx_description
1 polymer ?
#
loop_
_entity_poly.entity_id
_entity_poly.type
_entity_poly.pdbx_seq_one_letter_code
_entity_poly.pdbx_strand_id
1 'polypeptide(L)'
;MSKKQVIILLLLTAALLASGCMGEEGTKLSISGNDTEININLPEQTEGNWCPVDSQVQVKNPTTGKALNMTIAGTEEFENKTLCRAMIETGSDENTTRYEYMWSQDKNTTIWTKYGEDGNISIRYIYADGKKTIINGAGRKFEFGIKA
;
A
#
# COMPACT_ATOMS: atom_id res chain seq x y z
N MET A 1 -9.92 -4.19 26.22
CA MET A 1 -10.85 -4.58 25.14
C MET A 1 -12.25 -4.66 25.71
N SER A 2 -13.22 -4.01 25.07
CA SER A 2 -14.63 -4.06 25.49
C SER A 2 -15.23 -5.44 25.19
N LYS A 3 -16.18 -5.92 26.00
CA LYS A 3 -16.91 -7.18 25.76
C LYS A 3 -17.51 -7.26 24.35
N LYS A 4 -17.86 -6.12 23.75
CA LYS A 4 -18.33 -6.01 22.37
C LYS A 4 -17.25 -6.31 21.33
N GLN A 5 -16.00 -5.92 21.58
CA GLN A 5 -14.87 -6.17 20.69
C GLN A 5 -14.47 -7.66 20.65
N VAL A 6 -14.62 -8.37 21.78
CA VAL A 6 -14.34 -9.82 21.86
C VAL A 6 -15.37 -10.63 21.06
N ILE A 7 -16.65 -10.24 21.10
CA ILE A 7 -17.72 -10.89 20.34
C ILE A 7 -17.55 -10.69 18.83
N ILE A 8 -17.15 -9.49 18.40
CA ILE A 8 -16.86 -9.19 16.98
C ILE A 8 -15.65 -10.01 16.50
N LEU A 9 -14.60 -10.13 17.31
CA LEU A 9 -13.40 -10.90 16.96
C LEU A 9 -13.73 -12.40 16.78
N LEU A 10 -14.58 -12.95 17.66
CA LEU A 10 -15.05 -14.34 17.59
C LEU A 10 -15.92 -14.62 16.36
N LEU A 11 -16.79 -13.69 15.97
CA LEU A 11 -17.60 -13.81 14.75
C LEU A 11 -16.74 -13.73 13.47
N LEU A 12 -15.71 -12.88 13.46
CA LEU A 12 -14.75 -12.79 12.35
C LEU A 12 -13.99 -14.12 12.15
N THR A 13 -13.56 -14.76 13.24
CA THR A 13 -12.84 -16.05 13.15
C THR A 13 -13.73 -17.20 12.65
N ALA A 14 -15.03 -17.17 12.96
CA ALA A 14 -15.96 -18.21 12.48
C ALA A 14 -16.29 -18.06 10.99
N ALA A 15 -16.35 -16.84 10.47
CA ALA A 15 -16.56 -16.60 9.03
C ALA A 15 -15.38 -17.09 8.17
N LEU A 16 -14.16 -17.02 8.71
CA LEU A 16 -12.94 -17.47 8.03
C LEU A 16 -12.83 -19.01 7.89
N LEU A 17 -13.60 -19.78 8.67
CA LEU A 17 -13.60 -21.24 8.61
C LEU A 17 -14.74 -21.82 7.77
N ALA A 18 -15.70 -20.98 7.33
CA ALA A 18 -16.88 -21.41 6.58
C ALA A 18 -16.81 -21.14 5.06
N SER A 19 -15.75 -20.49 4.55
CA SER A 19 -15.60 -20.22 3.10
C SER A 19 -15.02 -21.41 2.33
N GLY A 20 -15.70 -22.56 2.42
CA GLY A 20 -15.57 -23.64 1.44
C GLY A 20 -16.45 -23.35 0.22
N CYS A 21 -16.07 -22.35 -0.59
CA CYS A 21 -16.42 -22.18 -2.01
C CYS A 21 -15.76 -20.89 -2.50
N MET A 22 -14.53 -20.98 -3.00
CA MET A 22 -13.94 -19.90 -3.79
C MET A 22 -14.59 -19.95 -5.18
N GLY A 23 -15.49 -19.02 -5.46
CA GLY A 23 -15.99 -18.79 -6.81
C GLY A 23 -14.91 -18.22 -7.72
N GLU A 24 -15.11 -18.37 -9.03
CA GLU A 24 -14.23 -17.91 -10.13
C GLU A 24 -14.16 -16.38 -10.28
N GLU A 25 -14.36 -15.61 -9.21
CA GLU A 25 -14.25 -14.15 -9.22
C GLU A 25 -13.41 -13.74 -7.99
N GLY A 26 -12.34 -12.98 -8.21
CA GLY A 26 -11.41 -12.53 -7.15
C GLY A 26 -12.08 -11.89 -5.91
N THR A 27 -11.32 -11.74 -4.83
CA THR A 27 -11.86 -11.31 -3.54
C THR A 27 -12.12 -9.80 -3.51
N LYS A 28 -13.39 -9.41 -3.34
CA LYS A 28 -13.80 -8.03 -3.06
C LYS A 28 -14.27 -7.91 -1.62
N LEU A 29 -13.70 -6.96 -0.87
CA LEU A 29 -14.10 -6.65 0.50
C LEU A 29 -14.39 -5.15 0.61
N SER A 30 -15.56 -4.82 1.14
CA SER A 30 -15.97 -3.45 1.41
C SER A 30 -16.38 -3.30 2.86
N ILE A 31 -15.78 -2.35 3.57
CA ILE A 31 -16.09 -2.00 4.95
C ILE A 31 -16.44 -0.51 4.96
N SER A 32 -17.65 -0.17 5.41
CA SER A 32 -18.09 1.22 5.51
C SER A 32 -18.45 1.56 6.95
N GLY A 33 -17.97 2.71 7.41
CA GLY A 33 -18.36 3.38 8.64
C GLY A 33 -18.62 4.85 8.36
N ASN A 34 -19.12 5.58 9.37
CA ASN A 34 -19.59 6.96 9.20
C ASN A 34 -18.58 7.90 8.52
N ASP A 35 -17.28 7.75 8.83
CA ASP A 35 -16.23 8.66 8.38
C ASP A 35 -15.19 7.99 7.47
N THR A 36 -15.35 6.70 7.16
CA THR A 36 -14.36 5.95 6.37
C THR A 36 -15.02 4.78 5.65
N GLU A 37 -14.77 4.71 4.35
CA GLU A 37 -15.08 3.58 3.49
C GLU A 37 -13.77 2.96 3.00
N ILE A 38 -13.62 1.65 3.18
CA ILE A 38 -12.46 0.88 2.74
C ILE A 38 -12.96 -0.14 1.72
N ASN A 39 -12.41 -0.07 0.51
CA ASN A 39 -12.67 -1.02 -0.56
C ASN A 39 -11.36 -1.73 -0.93
N ILE A 40 -11.37 -3.06 -0.91
CA ILE A 40 -10.24 -3.90 -1.28
C ILE A 40 -10.69 -4.80 -2.43
N ASN A 41 -9.90 -4.81 -3.50
CA ASN A 41 -10.11 -5.68 -4.65
C ASN A 41 -8.83 -6.49 -4.87
N LEU A 42 -8.90 -7.81 -4.73
CA LEU A 42 -7.79 -8.73 -4.94
C LEU A 42 -8.10 -9.60 -6.17
N PRO A 43 -7.17 -9.72 -7.12
CA PRO A 43 -7.35 -10.63 -8.26
C PRO A 43 -7.26 -12.09 -7.82
N GLU A 44 -7.62 -12.99 -8.72
CA GLU A 44 -7.43 -14.42 -8.54
C GLU A 44 -5.96 -14.77 -8.25
N GLN A 45 -5.72 -15.86 -7.50
CA GLN A 45 -4.38 -16.36 -7.17
C GLN A 45 -3.49 -15.39 -6.37
N THR A 46 -4.10 -14.53 -5.56
CA THR A 46 -3.37 -13.63 -4.64
C THR A 46 -2.78 -14.36 -3.43
N GLU A 47 -3.30 -15.53 -3.05
CA GLU A 47 -2.87 -16.24 -1.85
C GLU A 47 -1.41 -16.70 -1.95
N GLY A 48 -0.59 -16.33 -0.96
CA GLY A 48 0.85 -16.63 -0.94
C GLY A 48 1.71 -15.76 -1.87
N ASN A 49 1.10 -14.92 -2.72
CA ASN A 49 1.84 -13.99 -3.56
C ASN A 49 2.25 -12.76 -2.76
N TRP A 50 3.57 -12.54 -2.63
CA TRP A 50 4.12 -11.40 -1.90
C TRP A 50 3.95 -10.05 -2.65
N CYS A 51 3.74 -10.10 -3.97
CA CYS A 51 3.47 -8.95 -4.82
C CYS A 51 2.26 -9.23 -5.73
N PRO A 52 1.03 -9.13 -5.19
CA PRO A 52 -0.18 -9.45 -5.95
C PRO A 52 -0.57 -8.28 -6.85
N VAL A 53 0.02 -8.25 -8.05
CA VAL A 53 -0.23 -7.27 -9.12
C VAL A 53 -1.72 -7.11 -9.36
N ASP A 54 -2.16 -5.89 -9.67
CA ASP A 54 -3.55 -5.50 -9.88
C ASP A 54 -4.44 -5.51 -8.62
N SER A 55 -3.88 -5.84 -7.45
CA SER A 55 -4.58 -5.59 -6.18
C SER A 55 -4.77 -4.10 -5.97
N GLN A 56 -5.96 -3.72 -5.54
CA GLN A 56 -6.34 -2.34 -5.29
C GLN A 56 -6.87 -2.17 -3.86
N VAL A 57 -6.48 -1.09 -3.22
CA VAL A 57 -7.01 -0.64 -1.93
C VAL A 57 -7.43 0.80 -2.07
N GLN A 58 -8.68 1.09 -1.75
CA GLN A 58 -9.20 2.44 -1.64
C GLN A 58 -9.61 2.70 -0.19
N VAL A 59 -9.21 3.85 0.33
CA VAL A 59 -9.69 4.41 1.59
C VAL A 59 -10.29 5.78 1.29
N LYS A 60 -11.59 5.93 1.48
CA LYS A 60 -12.33 7.16 1.16
C LYS A 60 -13.00 7.72 2.41
N ASN A 61 -12.92 9.02 2.60
CA ASN A 61 -13.76 9.73 3.55
C ASN A 61 -15.04 10.19 2.82
N PRO A 62 -16.22 9.62 3.13
CA PRO A 62 -17.44 9.91 2.38
C PRO A 62 -17.93 11.36 2.56
N THR A 63 -17.61 11.99 3.68
CA THR A 63 -18.01 13.37 4.02
C THR A 63 -17.23 14.42 3.22
N THR A 64 -15.93 14.22 3.04
CA THR A 64 -15.03 15.18 2.37
C THR A 64 -14.71 14.81 0.93
N GLY A 65 -15.04 13.59 0.50
CA GLY A 65 -14.69 13.05 -0.80
C GLY A 65 -13.21 12.69 -0.97
N LYS A 66 -12.35 13.01 0.02
CA LYS A 66 -10.92 12.68 -0.04
C LYS A 66 -10.71 11.18 -0.06
N ALA A 67 -9.88 10.71 -0.98
CA ALA A 67 -9.55 9.30 -1.11
C ALA A 67 -8.03 9.08 -1.11
N LEU A 68 -7.64 7.87 -0.76
CA LEU A 68 -6.35 7.27 -1.04
C LEU A 68 -6.62 6.00 -1.86
N ASN A 69 -6.09 5.94 -3.07
CA ASN A 69 -6.16 4.78 -3.95
C ASN A 69 -4.76 4.21 -4.08
N MET A 70 -4.58 2.93 -3.76
CA MET A 70 -3.34 2.19 -3.95
C MET A 70 -3.59 1.09 -4.96
N THR A 71 -2.68 0.93 -5.93
CA THR A 71 -2.69 -0.17 -6.89
C THR A 71 -1.31 -0.81 -6.93
N ILE A 72 -1.24 -2.13 -6.76
CA ILE A 72 0.01 -2.88 -6.92
C ILE A 72 0.29 -3.05 -8.41
N ALA A 73 1.41 -2.48 -8.87
CA ALA A 73 1.71 -2.27 -10.29
C ALA A 73 2.76 -3.25 -10.85
N GLY A 74 3.23 -4.23 -10.07
CA GLY A 74 4.26 -5.17 -10.49
C GLY A 74 5.50 -5.16 -9.62
N THR A 75 6.57 -5.74 -10.14
CA THR A 75 7.89 -5.73 -9.52
C THR A 75 8.84 -4.78 -10.26
N GLU A 76 9.87 -4.33 -9.57
CA GLU A 76 10.90 -3.43 -10.09
C GLU A 76 12.24 -3.77 -9.42
N GLU A 77 13.34 -3.70 -10.18
CA GLU A 77 14.68 -3.97 -9.67
C GLU A 77 15.32 -2.73 -9.03
N PHE A 78 15.92 -2.91 -7.86
CA PHE A 78 16.70 -1.87 -7.18
C PHE A 78 17.92 -2.50 -6.50
N GLU A 79 19.13 -2.08 -6.89
CA GLU A 79 20.40 -2.57 -6.30
C GLU A 79 20.47 -4.12 -6.21
N ASN A 80 20.08 -4.81 -7.29
CA ASN A 80 20.00 -6.28 -7.42
C ASN A 80 18.96 -6.95 -6.49
N LYS A 81 17.99 -6.18 -6.00
CA LYS A 81 16.83 -6.70 -5.26
C LYS A 81 15.56 -6.43 -6.05
N THR A 82 14.74 -7.46 -6.21
CA THR A 82 13.38 -7.32 -6.72
C THR A 82 12.47 -6.75 -5.63
N LEU A 83 11.84 -5.62 -5.90
CA LEU A 83 10.89 -4.96 -5.00
C LEU A 83 9.48 -5.03 -5.61
N CYS A 84 8.46 -5.22 -4.78
CA CYS A 84 7.08 -5.02 -5.20
C CYS A 84 6.80 -3.53 -5.25
N ARG A 85 6.15 -3.06 -6.30
CA ARG A 85 5.87 -1.66 -6.58
C ARG A 85 4.37 -1.41 -6.50
N ALA A 86 3.95 -0.42 -5.72
CA ALA A 86 2.59 0.09 -5.69
C ALA A 86 2.57 1.58 -6.02
N MET A 87 1.54 1.98 -6.75
CA MET A 87 1.21 3.38 -7.01
C MET A 87 0.12 3.82 -6.04
N ILE A 88 0.31 4.98 -5.41
CA ILE A 88 -0.64 5.55 -4.46
C ILE A 88 -1.03 6.93 -4.95
N GLU A 89 -2.32 7.20 -5.06
CA GLU A 89 -2.88 8.49 -5.40
C GLU A 89 -3.78 8.95 -4.26
N THR A 90 -3.63 10.19 -3.81
CA THR A 90 -4.48 10.73 -2.74
C THR A 90 -4.86 12.17 -2.99
N GLY A 91 -6.05 12.54 -2.53
CA GLY A 91 -6.58 13.89 -2.67
C GLY A 91 -8.05 13.88 -3.04
N SER A 92 -8.47 14.90 -3.76
CA SER A 92 -9.78 15.00 -4.40
C SER A 92 -9.61 14.96 -5.92
N ASP A 93 -10.71 14.83 -6.66
CA ASP A 93 -10.71 14.71 -8.14
C ASP A 93 -9.94 15.84 -8.85
N GLU A 94 -9.86 17.01 -8.23
CA GLU A 94 -9.19 18.19 -8.76
C GLU A 94 -7.72 18.34 -8.34
N ASN A 95 -7.30 17.65 -7.27
CA ASN A 95 -5.98 17.82 -6.65
C ASN A 95 -5.44 16.48 -6.14
N THR A 96 -4.83 15.71 -7.04
CA THR A 96 -4.25 14.41 -6.72
C THR A 96 -2.74 14.51 -6.49
N THR A 97 -2.26 14.00 -5.36
CA THR A 97 -0.84 13.77 -5.13
C THR A 97 -0.51 12.31 -5.40
N ARG A 98 0.55 12.06 -6.16
CA ARG A 98 1.02 10.72 -6.51
C ARG A 98 2.25 10.33 -5.71
N TYR A 99 2.24 9.08 -5.25
CA TYR A 99 3.35 8.43 -4.60
C TYR A 99 3.61 7.07 -5.22
N GLU A 100 4.85 6.62 -5.16
CA GLU A 100 5.26 5.25 -5.43
C GLU A 100 5.81 4.67 -4.13
N TYR A 101 5.38 3.45 -3.81
CA TYR A 101 5.87 2.70 -2.67
C TYR A 101 6.42 1.38 -3.16
N MET A 102 7.66 1.06 -2.79
CA MET A 102 8.31 -0.19 -3.15
C MET A 102 8.85 -0.90 -1.92
N TRP A 103 8.71 -2.22 -1.85
CA TRP A 103 9.21 -3.00 -0.72
C TRP A 103 9.72 -4.38 -1.16
N SER A 104 10.74 -4.89 -0.48
CA SER A 104 11.24 -6.25 -0.69
C SER A 104 10.36 -7.27 0.03
N GLN A 105 10.41 -8.53 -0.42
CA GLN A 105 9.70 -9.63 0.22
C GLN A 105 10.07 -9.81 1.70
N ASP A 106 11.35 -9.63 2.05
CA ASP A 106 11.87 -9.69 3.42
C ASP A 106 11.63 -8.40 4.23
N LYS A 107 11.09 -7.35 3.60
CA LYS A 107 10.82 -6.02 4.18
C LYS A 107 12.06 -5.26 4.69
N ASN A 108 13.26 -5.70 4.33
CA ASN A 108 14.51 -5.01 4.70
C ASN A 108 14.84 -3.84 3.76
N THR A 109 14.19 -3.78 2.59
CA THR A 109 14.33 -2.66 1.65
C THR A 109 12.96 -2.03 1.40
N THR A 110 12.89 -0.73 1.57
CA THR A 110 11.68 0.07 1.33
C THR A 110 12.04 1.37 0.65
N ILE A 111 11.30 1.73 -0.40
CA ILE A 111 11.45 2.99 -1.12
C ILE A 111 10.09 3.68 -1.13
N TRP A 112 10.09 4.97 -0.85
CA TRP A 112 8.91 5.81 -0.96
C TRP A 112 9.24 7.05 -1.76
N THR A 113 8.53 7.27 -2.86
CA THR A 113 8.73 8.38 -3.78
C THR A 113 7.47 9.23 -3.80
N LYS A 114 7.58 10.53 -3.53
CA LYS A 114 6.53 11.51 -3.84
C LYS A 114 6.88 12.20 -5.15
N TYR A 115 5.91 12.29 -6.05
CA TYR A 115 6.06 13.05 -7.29
C TYR A 115 5.48 14.45 -7.15
N GLY A 116 6.08 15.41 -7.86
CA GLY A 116 5.50 16.72 -8.12
C GLY A 116 4.41 16.66 -9.17
N GLU A 117 3.71 17.78 -9.39
CA GLU A 117 2.67 17.92 -10.41
C GLU A 117 3.22 17.75 -11.84
N ASP A 118 4.52 18.03 -12.03
CA ASP A 118 5.26 17.83 -13.28
C ASP A 118 5.67 16.37 -13.52
N GLY A 119 5.33 15.45 -12.60
CA GLY A 119 5.72 14.04 -12.65
C GLY A 119 7.16 13.78 -12.24
N ASN A 120 7.95 14.80 -11.89
CA ASN A 120 9.30 14.62 -11.39
C ASN A 120 9.30 14.23 -9.91
N ILE A 121 10.41 13.66 -9.44
CA ILE A 121 10.56 13.34 -8.01
C ILE A 121 10.58 14.64 -7.22
N SER A 122 9.67 14.78 -6.25
CA SER A 122 9.71 15.85 -5.25
C SER A 122 10.60 15.45 -4.08
N ILE A 123 10.42 14.21 -3.60
CA ILE A 123 11.25 13.61 -2.56
C ILE A 123 11.22 12.09 -2.71
N ARG A 124 12.35 11.42 -2.49
CA ARG A 124 12.47 9.98 -2.43
C ARG A 124 13.19 9.58 -1.14
N TYR A 125 12.57 8.70 -0.36
CA TYR A 125 13.14 8.06 0.80
C TYR A 125 13.48 6.61 0.46
N ILE A 126 14.69 6.18 0.82
CA ILE A 126 15.18 4.81 0.64
C ILE A 126 15.66 4.33 2.00
N TYR A 127 15.13 3.20 2.44
CA TYR A 127 15.69 2.40 3.52
C TYR A 127 16.19 1.10 2.91
N ALA A 128 17.49 0.83 3.00
CA ALA A 128 18.10 -0.39 2.52
C ALA A 128 19.26 -0.74 3.45
N ASP A 129 19.28 -1.98 3.94
CA ASP A 129 20.40 -2.54 4.72
C ASP A 129 20.82 -1.66 5.92
N GLY A 130 19.81 -1.12 6.62
CA GLY A 130 20.04 -0.24 7.78
C GLY A 130 20.42 1.21 7.45
N LYS A 131 20.73 1.52 6.19
CA LYS A 131 21.00 2.87 5.69
C LYS A 131 19.69 3.56 5.26
N LYS A 132 19.55 4.83 5.62
CA LYS A 132 18.48 5.71 5.19
C LYS A 132 19.04 6.77 4.26
N THR A 133 18.43 6.95 3.09
CA THR A 133 18.80 7.97 2.11
C THR A 133 17.57 8.76 1.75
N ILE A 134 17.66 10.09 1.83
CA ILE A 134 16.64 11.03 1.36
C ILE A 134 17.21 11.77 0.16
N ILE A 135 16.48 11.76 -0.95
CA ILE A 135 16.82 12.48 -2.18
C ILE A 135 15.74 13.53 -2.40
N ASN A 136 16.11 14.81 -2.49
CA ASN A 136 15.15 15.87 -2.84
C ASN A 136 14.98 16.00 -4.36
N GLY A 137 14.02 16.81 -4.82
CA GLY A 137 13.77 16.99 -6.25
C GLY A 137 14.90 17.62 -7.05
N ALA A 138 15.91 18.21 -6.39
CA ALA A 138 17.15 18.65 -7.05
C ALA A 138 18.22 17.54 -7.11
N GLY A 139 17.91 16.32 -6.69
CA GLY A 139 18.83 15.18 -6.64
C GLY A 139 19.82 15.20 -5.46
N ARG A 140 19.70 16.15 -4.52
CA ARG A 140 20.60 16.22 -3.35
C ARG A 140 20.27 15.10 -2.37
N LYS A 141 21.29 14.38 -1.94
CA LYS A 141 21.19 13.25 -1.04
C LYS A 141 21.53 13.63 0.40
N PHE A 142 20.71 13.17 1.34
CA PHE A 142 20.97 13.21 2.77
C PHE A 142 20.94 11.78 3.28
N GLU A 143 22.04 11.33 3.87
CA GLU A 143 22.21 9.94 4.30
C GLU A 143 22.32 9.87 5.82
N PHE A 144 21.60 8.93 6.42
CA PHE A 144 21.57 8.67 7.86
C PHE A 144 21.68 7.16 8.08
N GLY A 145 22.49 6.73 9.03
CA GLY A 145 22.75 5.31 9.26
C GLY A 145 24.15 5.09 9.80
N ILE A 146 24.45 3.86 10.20
CA ILE A 146 25.65 3.53 10.97
C ILE A 146 26.89 3.86 10.13
N LYS A 147 27.66 4.87 10.58
CA LYS A 147 29.12 4.86 10.38
C LYS A 147 29.60 3.62 11.11
N ALA A 148 30.11 2.65 10.35
CA ALA A 148 30.92 1.57 10.93
C ALA A 148 32.05 2.17 11.79
#